data_AF-A0A3D2ELZ3-F1
#
_entry.id   AF-A0A3D2ELZ3-F1
#
_cell.length_a   1.000
_cell.length_b   1.000
_cell.length_c   1.000
_cell.angle_alpha   90.00
_cell.angle_beta   90.00
_cell.angle_gamma   90.00
#
_symmetry.space_group_name_H-M   'P 1'
#
loop_
_entity.id
_entity.type
_entity.pdbx_description
1 polymer ?
#
loop_
_entity_poly.entity_id
_entity_poly.type
_entity_poly.pdbx_seq_one_letter_code
_entity_poly.pdbx_strand_id
1 'polypeptide(L)'
;MTGSKDKALQEKDADTAPDTNGAGAALQRPKYRRKGKAEVDASAGVAGGEGAAGRAGENTPRARPETNAHDEPGYSRILGMAKLPLVSVVALEMLFAGVLSLLLIEYSHLLGPLGLILVPAGIWFEWFDTFFHEFGHALVIVFSASEIVDFRLNWDGTGSVSYYINSPQWPIAWIGYAMPPLVGALLYWEANDRGLATQGTLVVLAALVALVTFGLPNEEPESTWTIAGILIVSLLLLALICATVLKRYIPVDWVQRVMAATMIIGGTRSVTYLFGFGEQSDAASLAELTAVPEAFWVLTWMVWTVLCVLVVFILEVRDRRNRQRTVADSG
;
A
#
# COMPACT_ATOMS: atom_id res chain seq x y z
N MET A 1 58.49 65.29 13.12
CA MET A 1 58.86 63.86 13.11
C MET A 1 57.73 63.09 13.78
N THR A 2 57.08 62.20 13.00
CA THR A 2 56.29 60.98 13.36
C THR A 2 55.24 61.11 14.48
N GLY A 3 53.91 61.03 14.28
CA GLY A 3 53.08 60.00 13.61
C GLY A 3 52.37 59.20 14.74
N SER A 4 51.03 59.13 14.89
CA SER A 4 49.99 58.42 14.12
C SER A 4 48.62 58.78 14.77
N LYS A 5 47.64 59.41 14.10
CA LYS A 5 46.47 58.86 13.37
C LYS A 5 45.85 57.57 13.94
N ASP A 6 44.61 57.69 14.45
CA ASP A 6 43.37 56.97 14.08
C ASP A 6 42.19 57.58 14.88
N LYS A 7 41.45 58.58 14.37
CA LYS A 7 40.21 58.53 13.55
C LYS A 7 39.07 57.63 14.07
N ALA A 8 38.14 58.33 14.73
CA ALA A 8 36.72 58.11 14.96
C ALA A 8 35.93 57.33 13.89
N LEU A 9 34.83 56.68 14.31
CA LEU A 9 33.45 57.16 14.07
C LEU A 9 32.38 56.37 14.85
N GLN A 10 31.41 57.13 15.36
CA GLN A 10 30.09 56.76 15.87
C GLN A 10 29.07 56.65 14.72
N GLU A 11 27.83 56.29 15.09
CA GLU A 11 26.53 56.24 14.35
C GLU A 11 26.23 54.88 13.67
N LYS A 12 25.01 54.33 13.69
CA LYS A 12 23.65 54.77 14.08
C LYS A 12 22.70 53.55 14.05
N ASP A 13 21.60 53.62 14.77
CA ASP A 13 20.48 52.65 14.79
C ASP A 13 19.82 52.41 13.42
N ALA A 14 19.34 51.19 13.18
CA ALA A 14 18.11 50.90 12.41
C ALA A 14 17.61 49.45 12.62
N ASP A 15 16.28 49.33 12.73
CA ASP A 15 15.42 48.16 12.90
C ASP A 15 15.75 46.90 12.07
N THR A 16 15.52 45.71 12.64
CA THR A 16 14.76 44.62 11.97
C THR A 16 14.38 43.47 12.93
N ALA A 17 13.23 42.87 12.62
CA ALA A 17 12.41 41.92 13.39
C ALA A 17 13.06 40.55 13.72
N PRO A 18 12.45 39.74 14.62
CA PRO A 18 12.93 38.39 14.93
C PRO A 18 12.36 37.36 13.94
N ASP A 19 13.22 36.75 13.13
CA ASP A 19 12.87 35.57 12.32
C ASP A 19 12.83 34.31 13.21
N THR A 20 11.62 33.86 13.48
CA THR A 20 11.30 32.48 13.84
C THR A 20 11.13 31.68 12.56
N ASN A 21 12.07 30.79 12.22
CA ASN A 21 11.85 29.59 11.39
C ASN A 21 13.14 28.75 11.29
N GLY A 22 13.38 27.94 12.32
CA GLY A 22 14.35 26.86 12.27
C GLY A 22 13.66 25.55 11.90
N ALA A 23 13.22 25.40 10.64
CA ALA A 23 12.81 24.12 10.09
C ALA A 23 14.05 23.46 9.46
N GLY A 24 14.51 22.38 10.07
CA GLY A 24 15.65 21.61 9.62
C GLY A 24 15.36 20.99 8.24
N ALA A 25 16.05 21.50 7.22
CA ALA A 25 16.14 20.84 5.93
C ALA A 25 16.91 19.52 6.12
N ALA A 26 16.17 18.40 6.14
CA ALA A 26 16.75 17.08 6.02
C ALA A 26 17.36 16.97 4.62
N LEU A 27 18.70 17.06 4.56
CA LEU A 27 19.47 16.80 3.36
C LEU A 27 19.19 15.37 2.88
N GLN A 28 18.36 15.22 1.84
CA GLN A 28 18.26 13.98 1.08
C GLN A 28 19.66 13.65 0.53
N ARG A 29 20.25 12.58 1.08
CA ARG A 29 21.52 12.04 0.58
C ARG A 29 21.28 11.38 -0.79
N PRO A 30 22.27 11.42 -1.69
CA PRO A 30 22.10 10.86 -3.03
C PRO A 30 21.76 9.36 -2.97
N LYS A 31 20.71 8.97 -3.72
CA LYS A 31 20.18 7.60 -3.90
C LYS A 31 21.19 6.58 -4.46
N TYR A 32 22.44 6.97 -4.68
CA TYR A 32 23.44 6.17 -5.39
C TYR A 32 24.77 6.17 -4.65
N ARG A 33 25.13 5.00 -4.11
CA ARG A 33 26.47 4.71 -3.62
C ARG A 33 27.08 3.68 -4.54
N ARG A 34 28.30 3.90 -5.05
CA ARG A 34 29.01 2.91 -5.88
C ARG A 34 30.00 2.18 -4.98
N LYS A 35 29.88 0.87 -4.79
CA LYS A 35 30.83 0.09 -3.98
C LYS A 35 31.58 -0.94 -4.82
N GLY A 36 32.87 -1.04 -4.51
CA GLY A 36 33.86 -1.90 -5.17
C GLY A 36 33.65 -3.38 -4.90
N LYS A 37 34.12 -4.16 -5.88
CA LYS A 37 34.01 -5.60 -6.07
C LYS A 37 34.71 -6.40 -4.96
N ALA A 38 34.04 -7.40 -4.41
CA ALA A 38 34.68 -8.50 -3.68
C ALA A 38 33.97 -9.83 -3.98
N GLU A 39 34.77 -10.90 -3.99
CA GLU A 39 34.53 -12.23 -4.54
C GLU A 39 33.47 -13.07 -3.83
N VAL A 40 32.93 -13.99 -4.63
CA VAL A 40 31.98 -15.07 -4.32
C VAL A 40 32.76 -16.29 -3.87
N ASP A 41 32.26 -17.01 -2.85
CA ASP A 41 32.49 -18.45 -2.72
C ASP A 41 31.19 -19.17 -2.39
N ALA A 42 30.93 -20.22 -3.17
CA ALA A 42 29.80 -21.11 -3.09
C ALA A 42 30.17 -22.40 -2.35
N SER A 43 29.22 -23.02 -1.64
CA SER A 43 29.20 -24.48 -1.53
C SER A 43 27.81 -25.02 -1.21
N ALA A 44 27.51 -26.14 -1.86
CA ALA A 44 26.27 -26.90 -1.83
C ALA A 44 26.31 -28.02 -0.78
N GLY A 45 25.14 -28.54 -0.39
CA GLY A 45 25.00 -29.75 0.42
C GLY A 45 23.65 -30.42 0.19
N VAL A 46 23.68 -31.73 -0.08
CA VAL A 46 22.66 -32.60 -0.70
C VAL A 46 22.13 -33.64 0.31
N ALA A 47 20.96 -34.23 -0.02
CA ALA A 47 20.36 -35.49 0.47
C ALA A 47 19.73 -35.48 1.87
N GLY A 48 18.65 -36.21 2.18
CA GLY A 48 17.92 -37.29 1.51
C GLY A 48 17.28 -38.16 2.61
N GLY A 49 16.11 -38.75 2.39
CA GLY A 49 15.52 -39.66 3.40
C GLY A 49 14.06 -40.04 3.14
N GLU A 50 13.86 -41.17 2.48
CA GLU A 50 12.60 -41.91 2.39
C GLU A 50 12.25 -42.59 3.72
N GLY A 51 10.95 -42.74 4.02
CA GLY A 51 10.45 -43.51 5.16
C GLY A 51 8.98 -43.91 4.97
N ALA A 52 8.72 -45.21 5.05
CA ALA A 52 7.55 -45.91 4.53
C ALA A 52 6.34 -46.02 5.48
N ALA A 53 5.17 -46.22 4.84
CA ALA A 53 4.06 -47.12 5.14
C ALA A 53 3.54 -47.31 6.60
N GLY A 54 2.24 -47.04 6.77
CA GLY A 54 1.40 -47.54 7.86
C GLY A 54 -0.09 -47.47 7.49
N ARG A 55 -0.82 -48.56 7.70
CA ARG A 55 -2.13 -48.91 7.12
C ARG A 55 -3.21 -48.97 8.21
N ALA A 56 -4.47 -48.70 7.81
CA ALA A 56 -5.74 -49.00 8.50
C ALA A 56 -6.00 -48.23 9.81
N GLY A 57 -7.20 -47.76 10.13
CA GLY A 57 -8.52 -47.80 9.52
C GLY A 57 -9.51 -47.50 10.64
N GLU A 58 -10.43 -46.56 10.46
CA GLU A 58 -11.57 -46.44 11.38
C GLU A 58 -12.73 -45.71 10.72
N ASN A 59 -13.81 -46.46 10.51
CA ASN A 59 -15.11 -45.95 10.07
C ASN A 59 -15.81 -45.32 11.28
N THR A 60 -15.98 -44.01 11.28
CA THR A 60 -16.91 -43.31 12.19
C THR A 60 -18.05 -42.69 11.38
N PRO A 61 -19.29 -42.68 11.91
CA PRO A 61 -20.46 -42.25 11.16
C PRO A 61 -20.43 -40.73 10.93
N ARG A 62 -20.57 -40.33 9.68
CA ARG A 62 -20.73 -38.94 9.25
C ARG A 62 -22.00 -38.36 9.91
N ALA A 63 -21.81 -37.46 10.86
CA ALA A 63 -22.87 -36.59 11.35
C ALA A 63 -23.46 -35.82 10.15
N ARG A 64 -24.80 -35.76 10.09
CA ARG A 64 -25.53 -34.89 9.16
C ARG A 64 -24.99 -33.46 9.29
N PRO A 65 -24.70 -32.76 8.19
CA PRO A 65 -24.55 -31.32 8.27
C PRO A 65 -25.92 -30.77 8.68
N GLU A 66 -25.97 -30.15 9.85
CA GLU A 66 -27.05 -29.25 10.21
C GLU A 66 -27.16 -28.22 9.10
N THR A 67 -28.31 -28.25 8.43
CA THR A 67 -28.73 -27.18 7.54
C THR A 67 -28.86 -25.94 8.39
N ASN A 68 -27.82 -25.11 8.41
CA ASN A 68 -27.90 -23.71 8.80
C ASN A 68 -28.71 -22.97 7.74
N ALA A 69 -30.00 -23.31 7.64
CA ALA A 69 -31.03 -22.45 7.14
C ALA A 69 -31.31 -21.44 8.26
N HIS A 70 -30.39 -20.49 8.42
CA HIS A 70 -30.62 -19.31 9.23
C HIS A 70 -30.21 -18.10 8.40
N ASP A 71 -31.25 -17.52 7.81
CA ASP A 71 -31.46 -16.08 7.72
C ASP A 71 -30.26 -15.29 7.23
N GLU A 72 -30.25 -15.00 5.92
CA GLU A 72 -29.47 -13.90 5.38
C GLU A 72 -29.74 -12.62 6.19
N PRO A 73 -28.73 -12.04 6.86
CA PRO A 73 -28.85 -10.70 7.39
C PRO A 73 -27.80 -9.84 6.68
N GLY A 74 -28.25 -8.97 5.77
CA GLY A 74 -27.64 -7.64 5.78
C GLY A 74 -27.14 -7.02 4.49
N TYR A 75 -27.55 -7.46 3.31
CA TYR A 75 -27.20 -6.73 2.08
C TYR A 75 -28.38 -6.05 1.37
N SER A 76 -29.62 -6.52 1.54
CA SER A 76 -30.79 -5.97 0.86
C SER A 76 -31.41 -4.73 1.51
N ARG A 77 -30.92 -4.26 2.68
CA ARG A 77 -31.62 -3.23 3.48
C ARG A 77 -30.99 -1.84 3.53
N ILE A 78 -29.70 -1.68 3.21
CA ILE A 78 -29.05 -0.37 3.30
C ILE A 78 -29.41 0.50 2.08
N LEU A 79 -29.72 -0.13 0.96
CA LEU A 79 -30.25 0.54 -0.23
C LEU A 79 -31.61 -0.09 -0.52
N GLY A 80 -32.67 0.51 0.04
CA GLY A 80 -34.04 0.32 -0.45
C GLY A 80 -34.20 0.89 -1.87
N MET A 81 -33.31 0.49 -2.77
CA MET A 81 -33.20 1.00 -4.13
C MET A 81 -33.91 0.04 -5.06
N ALA A 82 -34.60 0.64 -6.01
CA ALA A 82 -35.26 -0.02 -7.14
C ALA A 82 -34.41 -1.17 -7.71
N LYS A 83 -35.07 -2.14 -8.37
CA LYS A 83 -34.43 -3.27 -9.07
C LYS A 83 -33.43 -2.77 -10.14
N LEU A 84 -32.25 -2.36 -9.72
CA LEU A 84 -31.18 -1.89 -10.59
C LEU A 84 -30.51 -3.11 -11.23
N PRO A 85 -29.98 -2.99 -12.46
CA PRO A 85 -29.14 -4.01 -13.04
C PRO A 85 -27.93 -4.29 -12.14
N LEU A 86 -27.53 -5.55 -11.99
CA LEU A 86 -26.38 -5.95 -11.17
C LEU A 86 -25.11 -5.13 -11.49
N VAL A 87 -24.89 -4.86 -12.77
CA VAL A 87 -23.75 -4.07 -13.28
C VAL A 87 -23.75 -2.66 -12.68
N SER A 88 -24.93 -2.03 -12.54
CA SER A 88 -25.07 -0.69 -11.97
C SER A 88 -24.82 -0.68 -10.47
N VAL A 89 -25.22 -1.74 -9.74
CA VAL A 89 -24.97 -1.87 -8.30
C VAL A 89 -23.47 -1.97 -8.03
N VAL A 90 -22.76 -2.85 -8.75
CA VAL A 90 -21.31 -2.99 -8.61
C VAL A 90 -20.58 -1.68 -8.92
N ALA A 91 -20.98 -1.01 -10.01
CA ALA A 91 -20.39 0.28 -10.38
C ALA A 91 -20.60 1.34 -9.28
N LEU A 92 -21.79 1.40 -8.68
CA LEU A 92 -22.10 2.35 -7.62
C LEU A 92 -21.29 2.09 -6.34
N GLU A 93 -21.12 0.82 -5.95
CA GLU A 93 -20.30 0.46 -4.80
C GLU A 93 -18.83 0.80 -4.99
N MET A 94 -18.27 0.51 -6.16
CA MET A 94 -16.90 0.88 -6.51
C MET A 94 -16.72 2.39 -6.51
N LEU A 95 -17.69 3.13 -7.07
CA LEU A 95 -17.69 4.59 -7.05
C LEU A 95 -17.76 5.13 -5.62
N PHE A 96 -18.62 4.58 -4.77
CA PHE A 96 -18.73 5.00 -3.37
C PHE A 96 -17.45 4.71 -2.59
N ALA A 97 -16.86 3.52 -2.75
CA ALA A 97 -15.57 3.18 -2.15
C ALA A 97 -14.47 4.14 -2.61
N GLY A 98 -14.42 4.44 -3.92
CA GLY A 98 -13.44 5.39 -4.46
C GLY A 98 -13.63 6.82 -3.94
N VAL A 99 -14.87 7.32 -3.88
CA VAL A 99 -15.17 8.64 -3.30
C VAL A 99 -14.80 8.68 -1.83
N LEU A 100 -15.16 7.65 -1.05
CA LEU A 100 -14.80 7.58 0.36
C LEU A 100 -13.29 7.55 0.57
N SER A 101 -12.55 6.78 -0.23
CA SER A 101 -11.07 6.79 -0.23
C SER A 101 -10.50 8.17 -0.54
N LEU A 102 -11.02 8.86 -1.57
CA LEU A 102 -10.61 10.24 -1.88
C LEU A 102 -10.89 11.19 -0.72
N LEU A 103 -12.05 11.08 -0.09
CA LEU A 103 -12.39 11.89 1.08
C LEU A 103 -11.44 11.59 2.24
N LEU A 104 -11.12 10.32 2.51
CA LEU A 104 -10.19 9.95 3.59
C LEU A 104 -8.78 10.51 3.38
N ILE A 105 -8.30 10.51 2.13
CA ILE A 105 -7.01 11.10 1.76
C ILE A 105 -7.09 12.64 1.86
N GLU A 106 -8.08 13.28 1.24
CA GLU A 106 -8.13 14.74 1.19
C GLU A 106 -8.44 15.37 2.56
N TYR A 107 -9.30 14.73 3.37
CA TYR A 107 -9.59 15.18 4.72
C TYR A 107 -8.45 14.95 5.71
N SER A 108 -7.54 13.99 5.47
CA SER A 108 -6.32 13.84 6.29
C SER A 108 -5.45 15.10 6.18
N HIS A 109 -5.40 15.71 5.00
CA HIS A 109 -4.63 16.92 4.72
C HIS A 109 -5.33 18.22 5.15
N LEU A 110 -6.67 18.30 5.06
CA LEU A 110 -7.42 19.55 5.26
C LEU A 110 -7.75 19.92 6.73
N LEU A 111 -7.94 18.95 7.62
CA LEU A 111 -8.62 19.22 8.91
C LEU A 111 -7.73 19.65 10.08
N GLY A 112 -6.40 19.64 9.92
CA GLY A 112 -5.49 20.01 11.00
C GLY A 112 -5.82 19.28 12.32
N PRO A 113 -5.76 19.95 13.50
CA PRO A 113 -6.00 19.31 14.80
C PRO A 113 -7.45 18.83 15.04
N LEU A 114 -8.43 19.23 14.22
CA LEU A 114 -9.84 18.88 14.41
C LEU A 114 -10.20 17.50 13.84
N GLY A 115 -9.32 16.91 13.02
CA GLY A 115 -9.51 15.60 12.40
C GLY A 115 -9.12 14.41 13.30
N LEU A 116 -9.37 14.45 14.61
CA LEU A 116 -8.81 13.49 15.59
C LEU A 116 -9.03 12.00 15.28
N ILE A 117 -10.07 11.64 14.52
CA ILE A 117 -10.35 10.25 14.12
C ILE A 117 -9.98 9.99 12.65
N LEU A 118 -10.21 10.97 11.77
CA LEU A 118 -9.98 10.82 10.33
C LEU A 118 -8.51 10.93 9.96
N VAL A 119 -7.72 11.73 10.68
CA VAL A 119 -6.29 11.91 10.44
C VAL A 119 -5.52 10.60 10.71
N PRO A 120 -5.66 9.92 11.86
CA PRO A 120 -5.00 8.62 12.06
C PRO A 120 -5.42 7.56 11.04
N ALA A 121 -6.69 7.55 10.63
CA ALA A 121 -7.19 6.62 9.63
C ALA A 121 -6.59 6.91 8.24
N GLY A 122 -6.57 8.18 7.81
CA GLY A 122 -5.97 8.60 6.54
C GLY A 122 -4.47 8.26 6.48
N ILE A 123 -3.72 8.61 7.53
CA ILE A 123 -2.29 8.27 7.65
C ILE A 123 -2.07 6.75 7.59
N TRP A 124 -2.96 5.96 8.22
CA TRP A 124 -2.86 4.50 8.13
C TRP A 124 -3.01 3.98 6.69
N PHE A 125 -3.97 4.51 5.92
CA PHE A 125 -4.12 4.15 4.51
C PHE A 125 -2.92 4.63 3.67
N GLU A 126 -2.37 5.80 3.98
CA GLU A 126 -1.16 6.32 3.35
C GLU A 126 0.04 5.41 3.60
N TRP A 127 0.31 5.01 4.84
CA TRP A 127 1.39 4.07 5.14
C TRP A 127 1.22 2.73 4.43
N PHE A 128 -0.01 2.26 4.30
CA PHE A 128 -0.28 1.01 3.58
C PHE A 128 -0.02 1.14 2.07
N ASP A 129 -0.46 2.24 1.45
CA ASP A 129 -0.19 2.57 0.04
C ASP A 129 1.32 2.69 -0.20
N THR A 130 2.00 3.48 0.62
CA THR A 130 3.46 3.70 0.56
C THR A 130 4.24 2.41 0.80
N PHE A 131 3.82 1.55 1.73
CA PHE A 131 4.45 0.25 1.93
C PHE A 131 4.43 -0.57 0.63
N PHE A 132 3.31 -0.64 -0.08
CA PHE A 132 3.22 -1.39 -1.33
C PHE A 132 3.95 -0.72 -2.49
N HIS A 133 4.07 0.61 -2.48
CA HIS A 133 4.90 1.36 -3.41
C HIS A 133 6.39 0.98 -3.26
N GLU A 134 6.93 1.11 -2.05
CA GLU A 134 8.33 0.76 -1.74
C GLU A 134 8.58 -0.75 -1.90
N PHE A 135 7.62 -1.58 -1.50
CA PHE A 135 7.69 -3.03 -1.72
C PHE A 135 7.79 -3.37 -3.21
N GLY A 136 7.09 -2.62 -4.08
CA GLY A 136 7.22 -2.77 -5.53
C GLY A 136 8.67 -2.62 -5.99
N HIS A 137 9.33 -1.52 -5.59
CA HIS A 137 10.74 -1.29 -5.89
C HIS A 137 11.62 -2.42 -5.37
N ALA A 138 11.48 -2.75 -4.07
CA ALA A 138 12.25 -3.81 -3.42
C ALA A 138 12.09 -5.16 -4.12
N LEU A 139 10.87 -5.50 -4.54
CA LEU A 139 10.57 -6.76 -5.22
C LEU A 139 11.35 -6.90 -6.52
N VAL A 140 11.34 -5.86 -7.36
CA VAL A 140 12.11 -5.89 -8.61
C VAL A 140 13.61 -5.93 -8.35
N ILE A 141 14.09 -5.24 -7.30
CA ILE A 141 15.51 -5.29 -6.93
C ILE A 141 15.92 -6.71 -6.54
N VAL A 142 15.15 -7.39 -5.66
CA VAL A 142 15.40 -8.77 -5.20
C VAL A 142 15.45 -9.76 -6.36
N PHE A 143 14.64 -9.57 -7.40
CA PHE A 143 14.66 -10.41 -8.61
C PHE A 143 15.66 -9.95 -9.67
N SER A 144 16.47 -8.94 -9.38
CA SER A 144 17.50 -8.43 -10.27
C SER A 144 18.90 -8.67 -9.71
N ALA A 145 19.94 -8.25 -10.44
CA ALA A 145 21.31 -8.29 -9.93
C ALA A 145 21.64 -7.15 -8.93
N SER A 146 20.72 -6.22 -8.73
CA SER A 146 20.88 -5.09 -7.80
C SER A 146 20.70 -5.52 -6.35
N GLU A 147 21.22 -4.73 -5.39
CA GLU A 147 21.23 -5.08 -3.97
C GLU A 147 20.56 -3.98 -3.14
N ILE A 148 19.64 -4.34 -2.25
CA ILE A 148 18.96 -3.40 -1.35
C ILE A 148 19.92 -2.97 -0.24
N VAL A 149 20.01 -1.67 -0.02
CA VAL A 149 20.83 -1.05 1.03
C VAL A 149 19.97 -0.61 2.21
N ASP A 150 18.84 0.04 1.93
CA ASP A 150 17.93 0.57 2.96
C ASP A 150 16.49 0.47 2.46
N PHE A 151 15.59 -0.01 3.31
CA PHE A 151 14.13 0.04 3.11
C PHE A 151 13.52 0.84 4.24
N ARG A 152 12.91 1.99 3.93
CA ARG A 152 12.45 2.94 4.94
C ARG A 152 11.01 3.37 4.74
N LEU A 153 10.27 3.47 5.84
CA LEU A 153 8.98 4.13 5.95
C LEU A 153 9.07 5.29 6.94
N ASN A 154 8.44 6.42 6.60
CA ASN A 154 8.48 7.64 7.38
C ASN A 154 7.09 8.00 7.93
N TRP A 155 7.08 8.73 9.05
CA TRP A 155 5.86 9.10 9.77
C TRP A 155 4.93 10.02 8.97
N ASP A 156 5.46 10.75 7.99
CA ASP A 156 4.75 11.67 7.11
C ASP A 156 4.06 10.97 5.93
N GLY A 157 4.11 9.64 5.87
CA GLY A 157 3.53 8.87 4.78
C GLY A 157 4.49 8.65 3.60
N THR A 158 5.71 9.20 3.64
CA THR A 158 6.73 8.95 2.61
C THR A 158 7.49 7.65 2.88
N GLY A 159 8.16 7.14 1.85
CA GLY A 159 8.99 5.96 1.90
C GLY A 159 10.22 6.12 1.02
N SER A 160 11.17 5.20 1.17
CA SER A 160 12.28 5.10 0.22
C SER A 160 12.94 3.73 0.24
N VAL A 161 13.32 3.24 -0.94
CA VAL A 161 14.28 2.14 -1.11
C VAL A 161 15.58 2.65 -1.72
N SER A 162 16.68 2.47 -0.99
CA SER A 162 18.05 2.73 -1.49
C SER A 162 18.70 1.42 -1.92
N TYR A 163 19.45 1.44 -3.04
CA TYR A 163 20.02 0.23 -3.62
C TYR A 163 21.30 0.45 -4.43
N TYR A 164 22.10 -0.59 -4.57
CA TYR A 164 23.22 -0.67 -5.51
C TYR A 164 22.73 -1.11 -6.89
N ILE A 165 23.07 -0.35 -7.93
CA ILE A 165 22.63 -0.62 -9.30
C ILE A 165 23.55 -1.64 -9.97
N ASN A 166 23.01 -2.80 -10.31
CA ASN A 166 23.65 -3.77 -11.21
C ASN A 166 22.69 -4.29 -12.30
N SER A 167 21.49 -3.72 -12.40
CA SER A 167 20.44 -4.08 -13.36
C SER A 167 19.82 -2.83 -13.99
N PRO A 168 19.04 -2.96 -15.09
CA PRO A 168 18.28 -1.83 -15.63
C PRO A 168 17.39 -1.20 -14.55
N GLN A 169 17.46 0.12 -14.40
CA GLN A 169 16.79 0.84 -13.32
C GLN A 169 15.32 1.16 -13.64
N TRP A 170 14.98 1.29 -14.92
CA TRP A 170 13.63 1.71 -15.33
C TRP A 170 12.51 0.77 -14.83
N PRO A 171 12.66 -0.58 -14.76
CA PRO A 171 11.61 -1.43 -14.20
C PRO A 171 11.45 -1.22 -12.69
N ILE A 172 12.54 -0.90 -11.98
CA ILE A 172 12.52 -0.57 -10.56
C ILE A 172 11.69 0.70 -10.37
N ALA A 173 12.00 1.79 -11.07
CA ALA A 173 11.24 3.04 -10.94
C ALA A 173 9.78 2.90 -11.39
N TRP A 174 9.49 2.10 -12.42
CA TRP A 174 8.12 1.96 -12.92
C TRP A 174 7.20 1.18 -11.98
N ILE A 175 7.70 0.13 -11.33
CA ILE A 175 6.85 -0.79 -10.54
C ILE A 175 6.29 -0.14 -9.27
N GLY A 176 6.94 0.90 -8.73
CA GLY A 176 6.52 1.58 -7.50
C GLY A 176 5.07 2.06 -7.59
N TYR A 177 4.70 2.77 -8.66
CA TYR A 177 3.33 3.21 -8.88
C TYR A 177 2.39 2.14 -9.47
N ALA A 178 2.93 1.06 -10.03
CA ALA A 178 2.12 -0.02 -10.61
C ALA A 178 1.70 -1.07 -9.56
N MET A 179 2.47 -1.25 -8.49
CA MET A 179 2.22 -2.26 -7.46
C MET A 179 0.97 -1.96 -6.60
N PRO A 180 0.75 -0.74 -6.06
CA PRO A 180 -0.42 -0.47 -5.23
C PRO A 180 -1.76 -0.73 -5.95
N PRO A 181 -1.99 -0.26 -7.20
CA PRO A 181 -3.23 -0.56 -7.91
C PRO A 181 -3.45 -2.05 -8.20
N LEU A 182 -2.37 -2.79 -8.45
CA LEU A 182 -2.43 -4.24 -8.67
C LEU A 182 -2.87 -4.96 -7.39
N VAL A 183 -2.22 -4.68 -6.27
CA VAL A 183 -2.56 -5.28 -4.97
C VAL A 183 -3.96 -4.84 -4.54
N GLY A 184 -4.29 -3.55 -4.69
CA GLY A 184 -5.62 -3.03 -4.44
C GLY A 184 -6.69 -3.77 -5.25
N ALA A 185 -6.49 -4.02 -6.54
CA ALA A 185 -7.44 -4.81 -7.34
C ALA A 185 -7.61 -6.24 -6.81
N LEU A 186 -6.51 -6.90 -6.39
CA LEU A 186 -6.60 -8.24 -5.79
C LEU A 186 -7.38 -8.23 -4.47
N LEU A 187 -7.12 -7.26 -3.60
CA LEU A 187 -7.80 -7.11 -2.30
C LEU A 187 -9.29 -6.77 -2.47
N TYR A 188 -9.63 -5.90 -3.43
CA TYR A 188 -11.01 -5.54 -3.69
C TYR A 188 -11.81 -6.76 -4.17
N TRP A 189 -11.24 -7.55 -5.09
CA TRP A 189 -11.89 -8.76 -5.58
C TRP A 189 -12.07 -9.82 -4.49
N GLU A 190 -11.10 -9.96 -3.59
CA GLU A 190 -11.16 -10.93 -2.51
C GLU A 190 -12.22 -10.57 -1.46
N ALA A 191 -12.45 -9.27 -1.22
CA ALA A 191 -13.37 -8.75 -0.21
C ALA A 191 -14.86 -9.11 -0.44
N ASN A 192 -15.22 -9.85 -1.50
CA ASN A 192 -16.61 -10.16 -1.82
C ASN A 192 -17.20 -11.28 -0.94
N ASP A 193 -17.53 -10.99 0.33
CA ASP A 193 -18.24 -11.89 1.25
C ASP A 193 -17.56 -13.26 1.47
N ARG A 194 -16.24 -13.34 1.27
CA ARG A 194 -15.50 -14.60 1.40
C ARG A 194 -15.06 -14.92 2.84
N GLY A 195 -15.35 -14.04 3.80
CA GLY A 195 -15.33 -14.31 5.25
C GLY A 195 -14.00 -14.87 5.77
N LEU A 196 -13.90 -16.20 5.84
CA LEU A 196 -12.68 -16.92 6.22
C LEU A 196 -11.52 -16.64 5.26
N ALA A 197 -11.79 -16.46 3.96
CA ALA A 197 -10.75 -16.07 3.02
C ALA A 197 -10.25 -14.65 3.29
N THR A 198 -11.16 -13.72 3.65
CA THR A 198 -10.83 -12.33 3.97
C THR A 198 -9.95 -12.25 5.21
N GLN A 199 -10.28 -13.04 6.24
CA GLN A 199 -9.41 -13.21 7.40
C GLN A 199 -8.02 -13.72 6.99
N GLY A 200 -7.95 -14.78 6.17
CA GLY A 200 -6.69 -15.35 5.70
C GLY A 200 -5.85 -14.33 4.94
N THR A 201 -6.48 -13.54 4.06
CA THR A 201 -5.83 -12.47 3.30
C THR A 201 -5.20 -11.43 4.21
N LEU A 202 -5.93 -10.97 5.24
CA LEU A 202 -5.41 -10.00 6.22
C LEU A 202 -4.22 -10.55 7.02
N VAL A 203 -4.24 -11.84 7.38
CA VAL A 203 -3.11 -12.51 8.05
C VAL A 203 -1.90 -12.62 7.11
N VAL A 204 -2.12 -12.98 5.85
CA VAL A 204 -1.05 -13.06 4.84
C VAL A 204 -0.44 -11.68 4.59
N LEU A 205 -1.26 -10.64 4.51
CA LEU A 205 -0.79 -9.26 4.39
C LEU A 205 0.06 -8.85 5.60
N ALA A 206 -0.39 -9.15 6.82
CA ALA A 206 0.37 -8.87 8.04
C ALA A 206 1.73 -9.62 8.04
N ALA A 207 1.74 -10.88 7.61
CA ALA A 207 2.95 -11.67 7.48
C ALA A 207 3.88 -11.11 6.38
N LEU A 208 3.34 -10.63 5.27
CA LEU A 208 4.12 -9.99 4.20
C LEU A 208 4.77 -8.69 4.69
N VAL A 209 3.99 -7.83 5.36
CA VAL A 209 4.54 -6.60 5.96
C VAL A 209 5.69 -6.95 6.90
N ALA A 210 5.47 -7.91 7.82
CA ALA A 210 6.51 -8.35 8.73
C ALA A 210 7.75 -8.89 8.01
N LEU A 211 7.57 -9.77 7.02
CA LEU A 211 8.66 -10.37 6.27
C LEU A 211 9.51 -9.31 5.56
N VAL A 212 8.87 -8.32 4.96
CA VAL A 212 9.56 -7.25 4.22
C VAL A 212 10.27 -6.30 5.19
N THR A 213 9.56 -5.76 6.20
CA THR A 213 10.11 -4.69 7.05
C THR A 213 11.14 -5.19 8.06
N PHE A 214 11.03 -6.46 8.49
CA PHE A 214 12.02 -7.07 9.39
C PHE A 214 13.06 -7.92 8.66
N GLY A 215 12.79 -8.33 7.41
CA GLY A 215 13.72 -9.15 6.61
C GLY A 215 14.66 -8.35 5.71
N LEU A 216 14.27 -7.14 5.28
CA LEU A 216 15.13 -6.28 4.47
C LEU A 216 16.06 -5.41 5.31
N PRO A 217 17.25 -5.03 4.76
CA PRO A 217 18.15 -4.10 5.41
C PRO A 217 17.48 -2.76 5.73
N ASN A 218 17.75 -2.23 6.92
CA ASN A 218 17.23 -0.95 7.37
C ASN A 218 18.27 -0.23 8.24
N GLU A 219 18.80 0.90 7.74
CA GLU A 219 19.82 1.70 8.43
C GLU A 219 19.24 2.47 9.62
N GLU A 220 17.97 2.91 9.54
CA GLU A 220 17.25 3.66 10.59
C GLU A 220 15.90 3.01 10.90
N PRO A 221 15.91 1.87 11.62
CA PRO A 221 14.75 1.00 11.73
C PRO A 221 13.60 1.54 12.57
N GLU A 222 13.83 2.56 13.40
CA GLU A 222 12.86 3.00 14.42
C GLU A 222 11.50 3.37 13.83
N SER A 223 11.46 4.23 12.81
CA SER A 223 10.19 4.63 12.17
C SER A 223 9.57 3.46 11.42
N THR A 224 10.37 2.75 10.63
CA THR A 224 9.90 1.67 9.77
C THR A 224 9.31 0.52 10.57
N TRP A 225 9.99 0.07 11.62
CA TRP A 225 9.50 -1.02 12.48
C TRP A 225 8.29 -0.60 13.30
N THR A 226 8.21 0.66 13.73
CA THR A 226 7.04 1.14 14.47
C THR A 226 5.81 1.21 13.55
N ILE A 227 5.95 1.78 12.35
CA ILE A 227 4.88 1.81 11.34
C ILE A 227 4.47 0.38 10.98
N ALA A 228 5.44 -0.50 10.72
CA ALA A 228 5.17 -1.92 10.44
C ALA A 228 4.41 -2.59 11.59
N GLY A 229 4.80 -2.35 12.84
CA GLY A 229 4.10 -2.86 14.02
C GLY A 229 2.65 -2.40 14.08
N ILE A 230 2.38 -1.12 13.79
CA ILE A 230 1.02 -0.57 13.72
C ILE A 230 0.23 -1.25 12.60
N LEU A 231 0.78 -1.37 11.39
CA LEU A 231 0.15 -2.03 10.25
C LEU A 231 -0.15 -3.51 10.55
N ILE A 232 0.81 -4.25 11.11
CA ILE A 232 0.65 -5.67 11.46
C ILE A 232 -0.44 -5.84 12.51
N VAL A 233 -0.38 -5.10 13.61
CA VAL A 233 -1.35 -5.21 14.70
C VAL A 233 -2.75 -4.84 14.21
N SER A 234 -2.90 -3.76 13.45
CA SER A 234 -4.19 -3.35 12.89
C SER A 234 -4.77 -4.38 11.92
N LEU A 235 -3.96 -4.95 11.01
CA LEU A 235 -4.39 -6.03 10.11
C LEU A 235 -4.81 -7.29 10.87
N LEU A 236 -4.05 -7.69 11.90
CA LEU A 236 -4.38 -8.85 12.74
C LEU A 236 -5.63 -8.62 13.59
N LEU A 237 -5.85 -7.40 14.10
CA LEU A 237 -7.08 -7.03 14.79
C LEU A 237 -8.27 -7.08 13.82
N LEU A 238 -8.11 -6.59 12.59
CA LEU A 238 -9.15 -6.65 11.57
C LEU A 238 -9.47 -8.12 11.18
N ALA A 239 -8.44 -8.96 11.08
CA ALA A 239 -8.59 -10.39 10.87
C ALA A 239 -9.31 -11.08 12.04
N LEU A 240 -9.00 -10.70 13.28
CA LEU A 240 -9.68 -11.21 14.47
C LEU A 240 -11.16 -10.78 14.52
N ILE A 241 -11.47 -9.54 14.13
CA ILE A 241 -12.86 -9.07 14.00
C ILE A 241 -13.61 -9.92 12.96
N CYS A 242 -12.99 -10.25 11.82
CA CYS A 242 -13.57 -11.19 10.84
C CYS A 242 -13.88 -12.57 11.43
N ALA A 243 -13.01 -13.06 12.31
CA ALA A 243 -13.11 -14.37 12.92
C ALA A 243 -14.16 -14.46 14.03
N THR A 244 -14.66 -13.32 14.52
CA THR A 244 -15.56 -13.24 15.68
C THR A 244 -16.98 -12.88 15.27
N VAL A 245 -17.92 -13.02 16.21
CA VAL A 245 -19.31 -12.57 16.04
C VAL A 245 -19.43 -11.06 15.77
N LEU A 246 -18.37 -10.28 16.03
CA LEU A 246 -18.32 -8.86 15.72
C LEU A 246 -18.39 -8.57 14.23
N LYS A 247 -18.05 -9.53 13.35
CA LYS A 247 -18.26 -9.41 11.90
C LYS A 247 -19.71 -9.04 11.53
N ARG A 248 -20.70 -9.42 12.36
CA ARG A 248 -22.10 -9.03 12.14
C ARG A 248 -22.35 -7.52 12.29
N TYR A 249 -21.52 -6.84 13.07
CA TYR A 249 -21.66 -5.41 13.38
C TYR A 249 -20.68 -4.53 12.62
N ILE A 250 -19.52 -5.09 12.24
CA ILE A 250 -18.45 -4.37 11.53
C ILE A 250 -18.30 -5.01 10.14
N PRO A 251 -18.65 -4.29 9.06
CA PRO A 251 -18.48 -4.80 7.70
C PRO A 251 -17.00 -4.73 7.30
N VAL A 252 -16.20 -5.70 7.76
CA VAL A 252 -14.75 -5.73 7.52
C VAL A 252 -14.41 -5.82 6.03
N ASP A 253 -15.25 -6.49 5.26
CA ASP A 253 -15.20 -6.51 3.81
C ASP A 253 -15.29 -5.11 3.20
N TRP A 254 -16.10 -4.22 3.76
CA TRP A 254 -16.12 -2.81 3.35
C TRP A 254 -14.84 -2.07 3.72
N VAL A 255 -14.28 -2.31 4.90
CA VAL A 255 -12.98 -1.73 5.29
C VAL A 255 -11.89 -2.16 4.30
N GLN A 256 -11.85 -3.45 3.93
CA GLN A 256 -10.92 -3.96 2.93
C GLN A 256 -11.17 -3.35 1.54
N ARG A 257 -12.43 -3.16 1.12
CA ARG A 257 -12.78 -2.49 -0.14
C ARG A 257 -12.33 -1.04 -0.18
N VAL A 258 -12.45 -0.31 0.93
CA VAL A 258 -11.96 1.08 1.06
C VAL A 258 -10.43 1.10 1.02
N MET A 259 -9.76 0.22 1.77
CA MET A 259 -8.30 0.07 1.71
C MET A 259 -7.82 -0.21 0.28
N ALA A 260 -8.46 -1.16 -0.40
CA ALA A 260 -8.16 -1.52 -1.77
C ALA A 260 -8.41 -0.37 -2.76
N ALA A 261 -9.52 0.35 -2.61
CA ALA A 261 -9.83 1.52 -3.43
C ALA A 261 -8.80 2.63 -3.22
N THR A 262 -8.35 2.85 -1.98
CA THR A 262 -7.28 3.82 -1.67
C THR A 262 -6.00 3.48 -2.43
N MET A 263 -5.57 2.22 -2.47
CA MET A 263 -4.37 1.80 -3.21
C MET A 263 -4.51 1.94 -4.73
N ILE A 264 -5.71 1.64 -5.26
CA ILE A 264 -6.01 1.85 -6.69
C ILE A 264 -5.92 3.33 -7.04
N ILE A 265 -6.45 4.21 -6.19
CA ILE A 265 -6.37 5.66 -6.35
C ILE A 265 -4.95 6.17 -6.14
N GLY A 266 -4.17 5.57 -5.23
CA GLY A 266 -2.78 5.92 -4.96
C GLY A 266 -1.91 5.94 -6.22
N GLY A 267 -2.14 5.02 -7.17
CA GLY A 267 -1.47 5.01 -8.48
C GLY A 267 -1.69 6.28 -9.32
N THR A 268 -2.71 7.09 -9.02
CA THR A 268 -2.99 8.37 -9.69
C THR A 268 -2.31 9.57 -9.03
N ARG A 269 -1.68 9.42 -7.86
CA ARG A 269 -0.95 10.51 -7.18
C ARG A 269 0.17 11.09 -8.05
N SER A 270 0.80 10.28 -8.90
CA SER A 270 1.80 10.75 -9.88
C SER A 270 1.28 11.82 -10.85
N VAL A 271 -0.05 11.92 -11.03
CA VAL A 271 -0.69 12.96 -11.85
C VAL A 271 -0.52 14.35 -11.22
N THR A 272 -0.56 14.47 -9.89
CA THR A 272 -0.43 15.79 -9.23
C THR A 272 0.95 16.39 -9.46
N TYR A 273 1.98 15.53 -9.58
CA TYR A 273 3.33 15.95 -9.92
C TYR A 273 3.42 16.63 -11.29
N LEU A 274 2.73 16.12 -12.32
CA LEU A 274 2.72 16.75 -13.65
C LEU A 274 2.15 18.17 -13.64
N PHE A 275 1.27 18.47 -12.69
CA PHE A 275 0.70 19.80 -12.52
C PHE A 275 1.55 20.71 -11.62
N GLY A 276 2.75 20.27 -11.22
CA GLY A 276 3.65 21.02 -10.35
C GLY A 276 3.25 21.00 -8.88
N PHE A 277 2.32 20.11 -8.49
CA PHE A 277 1.88 19.92 -7.13
C PHE A 277 2.48 18.62 -6.56
N GLY A 278 3.78 18.63 -6.23
CA GLY A 278 4.44 17.48 -5.60
C GLY A 278 5.96 17.52 -5.59
N GLU A 279 6.57 16.60 -4.83
CA GLU A 279 8.01 16.35 -4.81
C GLU A 279 8.46 15.50 -6.02
N GLN A 280 9.78 15.37 -6.22
CA GLN A 280 10.34 14.60 -7.33
C GLN A 280 9.80 13.16 -7.37
N SER A 281 9.07 12.83 -8.43
CA SER A 281 8.41 11.53 -8.59
C SER A 281 9.28 10.52 -9.35
N ASP A 282 8.87 9.25 -9.33
CA ASP A 282 9.46 8.21 -10.19
C ASP A 282 9.34 8.54 -11.69
N ALA A 283 8.38 9.39 -12.09
CA ALA A 283 8.25 9.81 -13.49
C ALA A 283 9.44 10.68 -13.91
N ALA A 284 9.90 11.58 -13.04
CA ALA A 284 11.10 12.38 -13.27
C ALA A 284 12.34 11.48 -13.37
N SER A 285 12.46 10.52 -12.46
CA SER A 285 13.55 9.53 -12.49
C SER A 285 13.54 8.71 -13.78
N LEU A 286 12.36 8.26 -14.23
CA LEU A 286 12.21 7.53 -15.48
C LEU A 286 12.51 8.40 -16.70
N ALA A 287 12.14 9.68 -16.68
CA ALA A 287 12.44 10.60 -17.76
C ALA A 287 13.93 10.86 -17.91
N GLU A 288 14.65 11.02 -16.79
CA GLU A 288 16.11 11.11 -16.80
C GLU A 288 16.77 9.81 -17.28
N LEU A 289 16.28 8.65 -16.83
CA LEU A 289 16.86 7.35 -17.17
C LEU A 289 16.64 6.93 -18.63
N THR A 290 15.52 7.32 -19.23
CA THR A 290 15.10 6.83 -20.55
C THR A 290 15.05 7.90 -21.64
N ALA A 291 15.21 9.17 -21.27
CA ALA A 291 14.97 10.34 -22.12
C ALA A 291 13.53 10.44 -22.69
N VAL A 292 12.58 9.70 -22.11
CA VAL A 292 11.15 9.75 -22.47
C VAL A 292 10.43 10.72 -21.52
N PRO A 293 9.57 11.63 -21.99
CA PRO A 293 8.91 12.62 -21.13
C PRO A 293 8.15 12.02 -19.95
N GLU A 294 8.14 12.69 -18.80
CA GLU A 294 7.44 12.27 -17.58
C GLU A 294 5.96 11.96 -17.82
N ALA A 295 5.29 12.79 -18.64
CA ALA A 295 3.89 12.63 -19.00
C ALA A 295 3.58 11.26 -19.64
N PHE A 296 4.53 10.68 -20.38
CA PHE A 296 4.37 9.34 -20.93
C PHE A 296 4.30 8.28 -19.83
N TRP A 297 5.19 8.35 -18.84
CA TRP A 297 5.24 7.38 -17.74
C TRP A 297 3.99 7.47 -16.86
N VAL A 298 3.55 8.68 -16.53
CA VAL A 298 2.29 8.88 -15.82
C VAL A 298 1.10 8.32 -16.60
N LEU A 299 1.06 8.51 -17.93
CA LEU A 299 0.02 7.91 -18.77
C LEU A 299 0.04 6.37 -18.68
N THR A 300 1.22 5.74 -18.64
CA THR A 300 1.29 4.27 -18.48
C THR A 300 0.69 3.80 -17.16
N TRP A 301 0.92 4.53 -16.05
CA TRP A 301 0.29 4.21 -14.76
C TRP A 301 -1.21 4.47 -14.75
N MET A 302 -1.68 5.54 -15.40
CA MET A 302 -3.11 5.78 -15.56
C MET A 302 -3.79 4.65 -16.32
N VAL A 303 -3.22 4.21 -17.43
CA VAL A 303 -3.73 3.07 -18.21
C VAL A 303 -3.72 1.81 -17.35
N TRP A 304 -2.63 1.57 -16.61
CA TRP A 304 -2.52 0.43 -15.70
C TRP A 304 -3.62 0.42 -14.62
N THR A 305 -3.82 1.54 -13.94
CA THR A 305 -4.87 1.71 -12.92
C THR A 305 -6.26 1.47 -13.51
N VAL A 306 -6.54 2.00 -14.71
CA VAL A 306 -7.81 1.75 -15.42
C VAL A 306 -7.98 0.26 -15.71
N LEU A 307 -6.93 -0.43 -16.17
CA LEU A 307 -6.97 -1.88 -16.40
C LEU A 307 -7.26 -2.65 -15.10
N CYS A 308 -6.62 -2.29 -13.99
CA CYS A 308 -6.89 -2.87 -12.67
C CYS A 308 -8.37 -2.71 -12.27
N VAL A 309 -8.93 -1.51 -12.42
CA VAL A 309 -10.35 -1.23 -12.15
C VAL A 309 -11.27 -2.03 -13.06
N LEU A 310 -10.98 -2.10 -14.36
CA LEU A 310 -11.80 -2.84 -15.32
C LEU A 310 -11.79 -4.34 -15.03
N VAL A 311 -10.62 -4.91 -14.76
CA VAL A 311 -10.49 -6.34 -14.41
C VAL A 311 -11.28 -6.64 -13.14
N VAL A 312 -11.11 -5.84 -12.10
CA VAL A 312 -11.81 -6.09 -10.82
C VAL A 312 -13.32 -5.96 -10.97
N PHE A 313 -13.78 -4.97 -11.73
CA PHE A 313 -15.20 -4.79 -12.04
C PHE A 313 -15.78 -6.01 -12.77
N ILE A 314 -15.09 -6.51 -13.79
CA ILE A 314 -15.54 -7.70 -14.56
C ILE A 314 -15.60 -8.93 -13.64
N LEU A 315 -14.58 -9.12 -12.81
CA LEU A 315 -14.52 -10.26 -11.87
C LEU A 315 -15.65 -10.19 -10.84
N GLU A 316 -15.92 -9.01 -10.29
CA GLU A 316 -17.00 -8.79 -9.31
C GLU A 316 -18.39 -9.05 -9.91
N VAL A 317 -18.65 -8.53 -11.11
CA VAL A 317 -19.91 -8.78 -11.83
C VAL A 317 -20.09 -10.26 -12.12
N ARG A 318 -19.02 -10.96 -12.54
CA ARG A 318 -19.04 -12.40 -12.81
C ARG A 318 -19.32 -13.22 -11.55
N ASP A 319 -18.65 -12.89 -10.45
CA ASP A 319 -18.78 -13.60 -9.17
C ASP A 319 -20.21 -13.47 -8.61
N ARG A 320 -20.77 -12.25 -8.58
CA ARG A 320 -22.15 -12.04 -8.13
C ARG A 320 -23.19 -12.72 -9.02
N ARG A 321 -22.98 -12.69 -10.34
CA ARG A 321 -23.88 -13.39 -11.28
C ARG A 321 -23.86 -14.90 -11.04
N ASN A 322 -22.70 -15.48 -10.78
CA ASN A 322 -22.59 -16.91 -10.48
C ASN A 322 -23.33 -17.26 -9.18
N ARG A 323 -23.19 -16.45 -8.12
CA ARG A 323 -23.94 -16.66 -6.87
C ARG A 323 -25.45 -16.62 -7.06
N GLN A 324 -25.96 -15.65 -7.82
CA GLN A 324 -27.39 -15.55 -8.14
C GLN A 324 -27.92 -16.80 -8.85
N ARG A 325 -27.11 -17.42 -9.73
CA ARG A 325 -27.47 -18.68 -10.40
C ARG A 325 -27.49 -19.85 -9.42
N THR A 326 -26.46 -19.99 -8.58
CA THR A 326 -26.40 -21.09 -7.60
C THR A 326 -27.58 -21.05 -6.63
N VAL A 327 -27.99 -19.85 -6.19
CA VAL A 327 -29.17 -19.68 -5.33
C VAL A 327 -30.44 -20.08 -6.06
N ALA A 328 -30.62 -19.66 -7.32
CA ALA A 328 -31.79 -20.01 -8.13
C ALA A 328 -31.90 -21.51 -8.42
N ASP A 329 -30.77 -22.22 -8.55
CA ASP A 329 -30.76 -23.68 -8.78
C ASP A 329 -31.00 -24.49 -7.50
N SER A 330 -30.86 -23.86 -6.32
CA SER A 330 -31.00 -24.51 -5.00
C SER A 330 -32.37 -24.35 -4.33
N GLY A 331 -33.24 -23.49 -4.88
CA GLY A 331 -34.58 -23.22 -4.38
C GLY A 331 -35.66 -23.86 -5.23
#